data_AF-A0A2H0ACK8-F1
#
_entry.id   AF-A0A2H0ACK8-F1
#
_cell.length_a   1.000
_cell.length_b   1.000
_cell.length_c   1.000
_cell.angle_alpha   90.00
_cell.angle_beta   90.00
_cell.angle_gamma   90.00
#
_symmetry.space_group_name_H-M   'P 1'
#
loop_
_entity.id
_entity.type
_entity.pdbx_description
1 polymer ?
#
loop_
_entity_poly.entity_id
_entity_poly.type
_entity_poly.pdbx_seq_one_letter_code
_entity_poly.pdbx_strand_id
1 'polypeptide(L)'
;MDFGELVKRFSPYLKRLSNKVIIPSRAIGQDDLYQEMLYHLWERWKQGEFEDKNDGYIRGSCYFHLKNYLRRYTEKVNLISLDEPFGEEGTTIKDIIPDHAAPFDVRVDDALFIQQMKAKELTRREKDVIELLAQGDTLRDIGKRLGISHVRVLKIRENISGKFARRLQG
;
A
#
# COMPACT_ATOMS: atom_id res chain seq x y z
N MET A 1 25.58 -14.13 -29.26
CA MET A 1 25.75 -12.68 -29.06
C MET A 1 25.88 -12.44 -27.58
N ASP A 2 26.94 -11.75 -27.16
CA ASP A 2 27.09 -11.39 -25.75
C ASP A 2 26.04 -10.32 -25.37
N PHE A 3 25.64 -10.29 -24.09
CA PHE A 3 24.70 -9.29 -23.62
C PHE A 3 25.26 -7.86 -23.80
N GLY A 4 26.56 -7.66 -23.63
CA GLY A 4 27.20 -6.35 -23.84
C GLY A 4 27.04 -5.82 -25.27
N GLU A 5 27.15 -6.69 -26.27
CA GLU A 5 26.90 -6.35 -27.68
C GLU A 5 25.44 -5.96 -27.91
N LEU A 6 24.54 -6.69 -27.28
CA LEU A 6 23.10 -6.49 -27.36
C LEU A 6 22.71 -5.14 -26.72
N VAL A 7 23.25 -4.83 -25.54
CA VAL A 7 23.08 -3.52 -24.90
C VAL A 7 23.61 -2.39 -25.78
N LYS A 8 24.84 -2.52 -26.31
CA LYS A 8 25.44 -1.50 -27.18
C LYS A 8 24.59 -1.25 -28.42
N ARG A 9 24.03 -2.31 -29.01
CA ARG A 9 23.19 -2.25 -30.21
C ARG A 9 21.83 -1.58 -29.96
N PHE A 10 21.16 -1.91 -28.85
CA PHE A 10 19.79 -1.45 -28.60
C PHE A 10 19.68 -0.21 -27.71
N SER A 11 20.71 0.14 -26.93
CA SER A 11 20.70 1.30 -26.04
C SER A 11 20.26 2.62 -26.71
N PRO A 12 20.73 2.98 -27.93
CA PRO A 12 20.26 4.19 -28.61
C PRO A 12 18.76 4.18 -28.95
N TYR A 13 18.17 3.01 -29.20
CA TYR A 13 16.74 2.87 -29.39
C TYR A 13 15.98 2.98 -28.06
N LEU A 14 16.44 2.27 -27.03
CA LEU A 14 15.79 2.28 -25.72
C LEU A 14 15.78 3.68 -25.09
N LYS A 15 16.90 4.41 -25.13
CA LYS A 15 16.95 5.81 -24.65
C LYS A 15 15.98 6.72 -25.40
N ARG A 16 15.93 6.61 -26.74
CA ARG A 16 14.96 7.36 -27.54
C ARG A 16 13.51 6.99 -27.21
N LEU A 17 13.27 5.72 -26.88
CA LEU A 17 11.96 5.26 -26.49
C LEU A 17 11.56 5.80 -25.11
N SER A 18 12.45 5.74 -24.11
CA SER A 18 12.23 6.33 -22.77
C SER A 18 11.86 7.82 -22.86
N ASN A 19 12.48 8.58 -23.77
CA ASN A 19 12.23 10.02 -23.94
C ASN A 19 10.92 10.35 -24.66
N LYS A 20 10.36 9.41 -25.42
CA LYS A 20 9.16 9.65 -26.24
C LYS A 20 7.85 9.37 -25.51
N VAL A 21 7.91 8.64 -24.40
CA VAL A 21 6.71 8.16 -23.73
C VAL A 21 6.27 9.14 -22.66
N ILE A 22 4.96 9.40 -22.59
CA ILE A 22 4.36 10.25 -21.56
C ILE A 22 4.38 9.46 -20.25
N ILE A 23 5.11 9.99 -19.26
CA ILE A 23 5.19 9.38 -17.94
C ILE A 23 4.00 9.88 -17.12
N PRO A 24 3.14 8.98 -16.62
CA PRO A 24 1.91 9.33 -15.92
C PRO A 24 2.14 9.89 -14.51
N SER A 25 3.34 9.71 -13.95
CA SER A 25 3.69 10.13 -12.59
C SER A 25 5.09 10.72 -12.55
N ARG A 26 5.30 11.73 -11.70
CA ARG A 26 6.63 12.29 -11.39
C ARG A 26 7.54 11.31 -10.63
N ALA A 27 7.02 10.18 -10.16
CA ALA A 27 7.77 9.20 -9.39
C ALA A 27 8.70 8.30 -10.22
N ILE A 28 8.60 8.34 -11.56
CA ILE A 28 9.42 7.52 -12.46
C ILE A 28 10.16 8.46 -13.42
N GLY A 29 11.47 8.38 -13.43
CA GLY A 29 12.33 9.11 -14.35
C GLY A 29 12.53 8.38 -15.68
N GLN A 30 13.11 9.09 -16.65
CA GLN A 30 13.48 8.50 -17.95
C GLN A 30 14.54 7.40 -17.80
N ASP A 31 15.47 7.55 -16.85
CA ASP A 31 16.48 6.55 -16.57
C ASP A 31 15.87 5.28 -16.00
N ASP A 32 14.84 5.38 -15.17
CA ASP A 32 14.11 4.21 -14.65
C ASP A 32 13.46 3.42 -15.79
N LEU A 33 12.86 4.11 -16.76
CA LEU A 33 12.28 3.45 -17.94
C LEU A 33 13.34 2.77 -18.80
N TYR A 34 14.51 3.39 -18.93
CA TYR A 34 15.64 2.79 -19.63
C TYR A 34 16.13 1.52 -18.92
N GLN A 35 16.30 1.59 -17.59
CA GLN A 35 16.72 0.45 -16.78
C GLN A 35 15.70 -0.69 -16.80
N GLU A 36 14.41 -0.39 -16.72
CA GLU A 36 13.34 -1.38 -16.81
C GLU A 36 13.38 -2.13 -18.15
N MET A 37 13.59 -1.40 -19.26
CA MET A 37 13.74 -2.05 -20.56
C MET A 37 15.05 -2.85 -20.68
N LEU A 38 16.14 -2.39 -20.06
CA LEU A 38 17.39 -3.16 -20.00
C LEU A 38 17.22 -4.45 -19.20
N TYR A 39 16.49 -4.40 -18.08
CA TYR A 39 16.18 -5.58 -17.27
C TYR A 39 15.38 -6.60 -18.08
N HIS A 40 14.33 -6.16 -18.77
CA HIS A 40 13.55 -7.00 -19.68
C HIS A 40 14.41 -7.63 -20.78
N LEU A 41 15.31 -6.84 -21.36
CA LEU A 41 16.24 -7.30 -22.38
C LEU A 41 17.20 -8.37 -21.84
N TRP A 42 17.71 -8.17 -20.63
CA TRP A 42 18.59 -9.12 -19.95
C TRP A 42 17.88 -10.43 -19.61
N GLU A 43 16.66 -10.36 -19.06
CA GLU A 43 15.88 -11.52 -18.67
C GLU A 43 15.59 -12.43 -19.87
N ARG A 44 15.11 -11.86 -20.97
CA ARG A 44 14.81 -12.61 -22.20
C ARG A 44 16.07 -13.12 -22.91
N TRP A 45 17.17 -12.35 -22.88
CA TRP A 45 18.46 -12.83 -23.39
C TRP A 45 18.97 -14.03 -22.60
N LYS A 46 18.90 -13.98 -21.26
CA LYS A 46 19.31 -15.07 -20.37
C LYS A 46 18.52 -16.37 -20.61
N GLN A 47 17.28 -16.25 -21.08
CA GLN A 47 16.41 -17.36 -21.45
C GLN A 47 16.63 -17.87 -22.89
N GLY A 48 17.57 -17.28 -23.65
CA GLY A 48 17.86 -17.66 -25.03
C GLY A 48 16.83 -17.18 -26.06
N GLU A 49 15.88 -16.31 -25.67
CA GLU A 49 14.72 -15.97 -26.51
C GLU A 49 15.06 -15.08 -27.72
N PHE A 50 16.30 -14.60 -27.81
CA PHE A 50 16.76 -13.68 -28.85
C PHE A 50 17.73 -14.28 -29.88
N GLU A 51 18.11 -15.56 -29.75
CA GLU A 51 19.12 -16.18 -30.63
C GLU A 51 18.76 -16.09 -32.12
N ASP A 52 17.48 -16.27 -32.46
CA ASP A 52 16.96 -16.23 -33.84
C ASP A 52 16.07 -15.03 -34.14
N LYS A 53 16.17 -13.96 -33.35
CA LYS A 53 15.28 -12.80 -33.48
C LYS A 53 15.97 -11.63 -34.17
N ASN A 54 15.26 -11.02 -35.11
CA ASN A 54 15.72 -9.80 -35.75
C ASN A 54 15.52 -8.56 -34.85
N ASP A 55 16.17 -7.46 -35.23
CA ASP A 55 16.11 -6.20 -34.47
C ASP A 55 14.69 -5.65 -34.31
N GLY A 56 13.83 -5.86 -35.31
CA GLY A 56 12.44 -5.41 -35.26
C GLY A 56 11.67 -6.10 -34.14
N TYR A 57 11.86 -7.41 -33.98
CA TYR A 57 11.26 -8.20 -32.91
C TYR A 57 11.76 -7.74 -31.53
N ILE A 58 13.07 -7.58 -31.37
CA ILE A 58 13.66 -7.19 -30.07
C ILE A 58 13.18 -5.78 -29.67
N ARG A 59 13.18 -4.83 -30.61
CA ARG A 59 12.62 -3.48 -30.39
C ARG A 59 11.15 -3.51 -30.03
N GLY A 60 10.35 -4.27 -30.79
CA GLY A 60 8.93 -4.45 -30.54
C GLY A 60 8.66 -5.00 -29.15
N SER A 61 9.45 -6.00 -28.72
CA SER A 61 9.33 -6.55 -27.37
C SER A 61 9.57 -5.52 -26.28
N CYS A 62 10.63 -4.70 -26.39
CA CYS A 62 10.91 -3.66 -25.40
C CYS A 62 9.82 -2.58 -25.39
N TYR A 63 9.30 -2.22 -26.57
CA TYR A 63 8.19 -1.27 -26.71
C TYR A 63 6.92 -1.75 -26.01
N PHE A 64 6.50 -2.99 -26.26
CA PHE A 64 5.29 -3.53 -25.63
C PHE A 64 5.47 -3.75 -24.13
N HIS A 65 6.66 -4.16 -23.69
CA HIS A 65 7.01 -4.26 -22.27
C HIS A 65 6.83 -2.90 -21.57
N LEU A 66 7.46 -1.85 -22.11
CA LEU A 66 7.39 -0.51 -21.54
C LEU A 66 5.94 0.02 -21.46
N LYS A 67 5.12 -0.22 -22.50
CA LYS A 67 3.69 0.18 -22.47
C LYS A 67 2.92 -0.54 -21.37
N ASN A 68 3.14 -1.84 -21.20
CA ASN A 68 2.46 -2.60 -20.15
C ASN A 68 2.93 -2.20 -18.75
N TYR A 69 4.24 -1.96 -18.59
CA TYR A 69 4.83 -1.42 -17.37
C TYR A 69 4.14 -0.11 -16.98
N LEU A 70 4.12 0.88 -17.88
CA LEU A 70 3.51 2.18 -17.62
C LEU A 70 2.02 2.08 -17.29
N ARG A 71 1.25 1.24 -18.02
CA ARG A 71 -0.16 1.02 -17.73
C ARG A 71 -0.39 0.59 -16.27
N ARG A 72 0.42 -0.34 -15.76
CA ARG A 72 0.30 -0.86 -14.38
C ARG A 72 0.69 0.17 -13.31
N TYR A 73 1.50 1.16 -13.67
CA TYR A 73 1.90 2.26 -12.79
C TYR A 73 0.90 3.42 -12.82
N THR A 74 0.32 3.75 -13.98
CA THR A 74 -0.71 4.81 -14.10
C THR A 74 -1.93 4.54 -13.24
N GLU A 75 -2.38 3.29 -13.16
CA GLU A 75 -3.60 2.91 -12.44
C GLU A 75 -3.53 3.15 -10.92
N LYS A 76 -2.34 3.42 -10.36
CA LYS A 76 -2.14 3.26 -8.91
C LYS A 76 -2.02 4.52 -8.09
N VAL A 77 -1.54 5.66 -8.61
CA VAL A 77 -1.28 6.80 -7.71
C VAL A 77 -1.29 8.16 -8.40
N ASN A 78 -2.20 9.04 -7.99
CA ASN A 78 -2.03 10.48 -8.13
C ASN A 78 -1.25 10.96 -6.89
N LEU A 79 0.05 11.13 -7.03
CA LEU A 79 0.88 11.70 -5.98
C LEU A 79 0.76 13.22 -6.02
N ILE A 80 0.34 13.81 -4.91
CA ILE A 80 0.31 15.25 -4.70
C ILE A 80 1.32 15.55 -3.61
N SER A 81 2.17 16.55 -3.84
CA SER A 81 3.09 17.02 -2.80
C SER A 81 2.32 17.79 -1.74
N LEU A 82 2.56 17.50 -0.47
CA LEU A 82 1.97 18.25 0.64
C LEU A 82 2.64 19.62 0.85
N ASP A 83 3.87 19.77 0.37
CA ASP A 83 4.69 20.98 0.51
C ASP A 83 4.63 21.88 -0.73
N GLU A 84 3.96 21.45 -1.82
CA GLU A 84 3.75 22.34 -2.96
C GLU A 84 2.76 23.45 -2.57
N PRO A 85 3.09 24.73 -2.83
CA PRO A 85 2.19 25.84 -2.56
C PRO A 85 0.93 25.71 -3.41
N PHE A 86 -0.20 25.94 -2.78
CA PHE A 86 -1.53 25.88 -3.35
C PHE A 86 -2.17 27.27 -3.25
N GLY A 87 -2.53 27.86 -4.39
CA GLY A 87 -3.05 29.24 -4.46
C GLY A 87 -1.96 30.32 -4.47
N GLU A 88 -2.37 31.58 -4.33
CA GLU A 88 -1.48 32.75 -4.48
C GLU A 88 -0.74 33.13 -3.18
N GLU A 89 -1.24 32.68 -2.03
CA GLU A 89 -0.72 33.07 -0.71
C GLU A 89 0.41 32.14 -0.19
N GLY A 90 0.84 31.16 -0.98
CA GLY A 90 1.91 30.23 -0.61
C GLY A 90 1.52 29.18 0.44
N THR A 91 0.25 29.11 0.82
CA THR A 91 -0.31 28.08 1.71
C THR A 91 -0.11 26.70 1.10
N THR A 92 0.35 25.73 1.88
CA THR A 92 0.60 24.37 1.40
C THR A 92 -0.55 23.43 1.76
N ILE A 93 -0.67 22.28 1.10
CA ILE A 93 -1.76 21.34 1.38
C ILE A 93 -1.69 20.82 2.83
N LYS A 94 -0.48 20.61 3.39
CA LYS A 94 -0.33 20.21 4.80
C LYS A 94 -0.94 21.22 5.79
N ASP A 95 -1.03 22.50 5.43
CA ASP A 95 -1.57 23.54 6.31
C ASP A 95 -3.12 23.51 6.34
N ILE A 96 -3.74 22.90 5.34
CA ILE A 96 -5.21 22.89 5.15
C ILE A 96 -5.82 21.53 5.51
N ILE A 97 -5.04 20.43 5.49
CA ILE A 97 -5.55 19.11 5.85
C ILE A 97 -6.02 19.13 7.31
N PRO A 98 -7.33 18.94 7.57
CA PRO A 98 -7.82 18.91 8.94
C PRO A 98 -7.34 17.64 9.64
N ASP A 99 -6.92 17.78 10.89
CA ASP A 99 -6.72 16.63 11.77
C ASP A 99 -8.09 16.07 12.16
N HIS A 100 -8.39 14.86 11.68
CA HIS A 100 -9.60 14.13 12.05
C HIS A 100 -9.41 13.27 13.30
N ALA A 101 -8.27 13.36 13.99
CA ALA A 101 -8.12 12.77 15.31
C ALA A 101 -9.15 13.38 16.28
N ALA A 102 -9.69 12.53 17.14
CA ALA A 102 -10.54 13.01 18.22
C ALA A 102 -9.75 14.02 19.10
N PRO A 103 -10.38 15.13 19.53
CA PRO A 103 -9.79 16.06 20.49
C PRO A 103 -9.23 15.35 21.73
N PHE A 104 -8.21 15.93 22.34
CA PHE A 104 -7.48 15.29 23.44
C PHE A 104 -8.40 14.95 24.64
N ASP A 105 -9.30 15.86 24.99
CA ASP A 105 -10.32 15.67 26.02
C ASP A 105 -11.23 14.47 25.70
N VAL A 106 -11.74 14.37 24.47
CA VAL A 106 -12.54 13.21 24.01
C VAL A 106 -11.75 11.92 24.14
N ARG A 107 -10.46 11.92 23.76
CA ARG A 107 -9.60 10.74 23.88
C ARG A 107 -9.36 10.32 25.34
N VAL A 108 -9.24 11.29 26.25
CA VAL A 108 -9.07 11.03 27.68
C VAL A 108 -10.36 10.45 28.27
N ASP A 109 -11.51 11.02 27.90
CA ASP A 109 -12.83 10.54 28.32
C ASP A 109 -13.09 9.10 27.83
N ASP A 110 -12.80 8.81 26.56
CA ASP A 110 -12.91 7.46 25.99
C ASP A 110 -12.00 6.47 26.73
N ALA A 111 -10.75 6.86 27.03
CA ALA A 111 -9.82 6.01 27.75
C ALA A 111 -10.30 5.72 29.19
N LEU A 112 -10.81 6.75 29.88
CA LEU A 112 -11.38 6.61 31.21
C LEU A 112 -12.65 5.74 31.21
N PHE A 113 -13.51 5.93 30.21
CA PHE A 113 -14.70 5.11 30.01
C PHE A 113 -14.36 3.64 29.79
N ILE A 114 -13.40 3.34 28.91
CA ILE A 114 -12.91 1.97 28.67
C ILE A 114 -12.32 1.36 29.95
N GLN A 115 -11.55 2.13 30.72
CA GLN A 115 -11.01 1.70 32.01
C GLN A 115 -12.12 1.32 32.99
N GLN A 116 -13.17 2.15 33.11
CA GLN A 116 -14.32 1.87 33.98
C GLN A 116 -15.10 0.64 33.53
N MET A 117 -15.34 0.49 32.22
CA MET A 117 -16.00 -0.70 31.64
C MET A 117 -15.21 -1.96 31.96
N LYS A 118 -13.89 -1.94 31.74
CA LYS A 118 -12.99 -3.02 32.12
C LYS A 118 -13.02 -3.30 33.61
N ALA A 119 -13.10 -2.29 34.48
CA ALA A 119 -13.09 -2.50 35.92
C ALA A 119 -14.37 -3.14 36.45
N LYS A 120 -15.55 -2.66 36.00
CA LYS A 120 -16.83 -2.93 36.67
C LYS A 120 -17.80 -3.83 35.90
N GLU A 121 -17.75 -3.84 34.56
CA GLU A 121 -18.82 -4.47 33.76
C GLU A 121 -18.35 -5.69 32.95
N LEU A 122 -17.07 -5.75 32.60
CA LEU A 122 -16.51 -6.88 31.87
C LEU A 122 -16.09 -8.01 32.81
N THR A 123 -16.49 -9.22 32.46
CA THR A 123 -15.98 -10.46 33.04
C THR A 123 -14.53 -10.68 32.64
N ARG A 124 -13.81 -11.52 33.38
CA ARG A 124 -12.40 -11.84 33.06
C ARG A 124 -12.20 -12.27 31.60
N ARG A 125 -13.05 -13.18 31.10
CA ARG A 125 -13.00 -13.64 29.70
C ARG A 125 -13.27 -12.54 28.68
N GLU A 126 -14.14 -11.58 28.99
CA GLU A 126 -14.39 -10.44 28.11
C GLU A 126 -13.20 -9.46 28.10
N LYS A 127 -12.52 -9.28 29.24
CA LYS A 127 -11.28 -8.49 29.32
C LYS A 127 -10.16 -9.14 28.51
N ASP A 128 -9.99 -10.45 28.62
CA ASP A 128 -8.97 -11.18 27.85
C ASP A 128 -9.21 -11.02 26.33
N VAL A 129 -10.47 -11.12 25.90
CA VAL A 129 -10.84 -10.95 24.48
C VAL A 129 -10.64 -9.51 24.00
N ILE A 130 -11.05 -8.49 24.78
CA ILE A 130 -10.91 -7.08 24.34
C ILE A 130 -9.44 -6.65 24.25
N GLU A 131 -8.57 -7.21 25.10
CA GLU A 131 -7.13 -6.93 25.07
C GLU A 131 -6.44 -7.52 23.84
N LEU A 132 -6.75 -8.77 23.50
CA LEU A 132 -6.21 -9.39 22.29
C LEU A 132 -6.74 -8.71 21.02
N LEU A 133 -8.00 -8.27 21.02
CA LEU A 133 -8.55 -7.44 19.94
C LEU A 133 -7.79 -6.12 19.80
N ALA A 134 -7.48 -5.44 20.92
CA ALA A 134 -6.72 -4.19 20.90
C ALA A 134 -5.28 -4.37 20.41
N GLN A 135 -4.71 -5.58 20.52
CA GLN A 135 -3.40 -5.94 19.96
C GLN A 135 -3.46 -6.28 18.45
N GLY A 136 -4.66 -6.32 17.86
CA GLY A 136 -4.86 -6.64 16.44
C GLY A 136 -5.00 -8.13 16.14
N ASP A 137 -5.16 -9.00 17.14
CA ASP A 137 -5.35 -10.43 16.90
C ASP A 137 -6.70 -10.71 16.22
N THR A 138 -6.72 -11.66 15.27
CA THR A 138 -7.96 -12.07 14.61
C THR A 138 -8.82 -12.94 15.54
N LEU A 139 -10.12 -13.05 15.27
CA LEU A 139 -11.03 -13.93 16.04
C LEU A 139 -10.54 -15.39 16.10
N ARG A 140 -9.83 -15.85 15.07
CA ARG A 140 -9.26 -17.21 15.01
C ARG A 140 -8.04 -17.33 15.91
N ASP A 141 -7.17 -16.33 15.93
CA ASP A 141 -5.97 -16.33 16.77
C ASP A 141 -6.33 -16.21 18.24
N ILE A 142 -7.31 -15.37 18.57
CA ILE A 142 -7.88 -15.25 19.91
C ILE A 142 -8.47 -16.60 20.35
N GLY A 143 -9.24 -17.26 19.48
CA GLY A 143 -9.81 -18.57 19.77
C GLY A 143 -8.74 -19.61 20.12
N LYS A 144 -7.67 -19.67 19.32
CA LYS A 144 -6.52 -20.55 19.58
C LYS A 144 -5.84 -20.23 20.93
N ARG A 145 -5.55 -18.95 21.20
CA ARG A 145 -4.88 -18.52 22.44
C ARG A 145 -5.70 -18.80 23.70
N LEU A 146 -7.01 -18.60 23.63
CA LEU A 146 -7.92 -18.78 24.76
C LEU A 146 -8.50 -20.19 24.86
N GLY A 147 -8.13 -21.11 23.96
CA GLY A 147 -8.65 -22.49 23.96
C GLY A 147 -10.16 -22.59 23.69
N ILE A 148 -10.72 -21.67 22.90
CA ILE A 148 -12.16 -21.61 22.55
C ILE A 148 -12.37 -21.49 21.04
N SER A 149 -13.59 -21.81 20.56
CA SER A 149 -13.90 -21.65 19.14
C SER A 149 -13.98 -20.18 18.73
N HIS A 150 -13.62 -19.85 17.49
CA HIS A 150 -13.74 -18.48 16.95
C HIS A 150 -15.19 -17.96 17.00
N VAL A 151 -16.18 -18.84 16.85
CA VAL A 151 -17.61 -18.51 17.01
C VAL A 151 -17.92 -18.09 18.44
N ARG A 152 -17.27 -18.71 19.44
CA ARG A 152 -17.42 -18.29 20.83
C ARG A 152 -16.79 -16.92 21.08
N VAL A 153 -15.65 -16.62 20.46
CA VAL A 153 -15.02 -15.28 20.51
C VAL A 153 -15.96 -14.23 19.92
N LEU A 154 -16.60 -14.52 18.78
CA LEU A 154 -17.59 -13.63 18.16
C LEU A 154 -18.74 -13.29 19.11
N LYS A 155 -19.33 -14.30 19.79
CA LYS A 155 -20.38 -14.08 20.79
C LYS A 155 -19.91 -13.24 21.98
N ILE A 156 -18.67 -13.45 22.44
CA ILE A 156 -18.10 -12.63 23.52
C ILE A 156 -17.95 -11.17 23.05
N ARG A 157 -17.49 -10.94 21.82
CA ARG A 157 -17.41 -9.60 21.23
C ARG A 157 -18.78 -8.91 21.17
N GLU A 158 -19.81 -9.62 20.72
CA GLU A 158 -21.19 -9.11 20.68
C GLU A 158 -21.70 -8.73 22.07
N ASN A 159 -21.44 -9.56 23.08
CA ASN A 159 -21.80 -9.27 24.47
C ASN A 159 -21.08 -8.01 24.99
N ILE A 160 -19.79 -7.85 24.69
CA ILE A 160 -19.02 -6.64 25.03
C ILE A 160 -19.68 -5.43 24.38
N SER A 161 -19.93 -5.46 23.07
CA SER A 161 -20.59 -4.36 22.36
C SER A 161 -21.95 -4.01 22.96
N GLY A 162 -22.76 -5.00 23.35
CA GLY A 162 -24.04 -4.77 24.02
C GLY A 162 -23.93 -4.18 25.42
N LYS A 163 -22.83 -4.43 26.16
CA LYS A 163 -22.55 -3.76 27.44
C LYS A 163 -22.18 -2.29 27.23
N PHE A 164 -21.26 -2.03 26.29
CA PHE A 164 -20.86 -0.66 25.93
C PHE A 164 -22.05 0.18 25.44
N ALA A 165 -22.90 -0.39 24.57
CA ALA A 165 -24.09 0.32 24.06
C ALA A 165 -25.07 0.69 25.17
N ARG A 166 -25.33 -0.19 26.13
CA ARG A 166 -26.22 0.11 27.28
C ARG A 166 -25.66 1.21 28.17
N ARG A 167 -24.34 1.26 28.34
CA ARG A 167 -23.68 2.27 29.16
C ARG A 167 -23.63 3.64 28.50
N LEU A 168 -23.62 3.70 27.17
CA LEU A 168 -23.67 4.96 26.42
C LEU A 168 -25.09 5.57 26.34
N GLN A 169 -26.13 4.80 26.64
CA GLN A 169 -27.54 5.22 26.57
C GLN A 169 -28.16 5.61 27.92
N GLY A 170 -27.44 5.45 29.03
CA GLY A 170 -27.90 5.80 30.38
C GLY A 170 -26.92 6.74 31.07
#